data_AF-A0A849EJQ5-F1
#
_entry.id   AF-A0A849EJQ5-F1
#
_cell.length_a   1.000
_cell.length_b   1.000
_cell.length_c   1.000
_cell.angle_alpha   90.00
_cell.angle_beta   90.00
_cell.angle_gamma   90.00
#
_symmetry.space_group_name_H-M   'P 1'
#
loop_
_entity.id
_entity.type
_entity.pdbx_description
1 polymer ?
#
loop_
_entity_poly.entity_id
_entity_poly.type
_entity_poly.pdbx_seq_one_letter_code
_entity_poly.pdbx_strand_id
1 'polypeptide(L)'
;GEAYSFQDFNGRYKLSWDEDFLYLLVEITDDTLYDARKEPLKLWWDDDCVEVFLDEDNSGGLHQFSHNAFAYHIALDGNVVDLAPDREPRLYNEHISSVRSTIGKLTTWEMAIRLYNDQYKDDEANIPVPLKQGKKVGFALAYCDNDGSKERENFIGSVFVPGEDKNQGWINADIFGTLVLEE
;
A
#
# COMPACT_ATOMS: atom_id res chain seq x y z
N GLY A 1 -17.34 -7.19 6.17
CA GLY A 1 -18.08 -8.15 5.35
C GLY A 1 -18.50 -9.33 6.19
N GLU A 2 -19.09 -10.35 5.56
CA GLU A 2 -19.09 -11.71 6.12
C GLU A 2 -17.64 -12.22 6.21
N ALA A 3 -17.42 -13.32 6.94
CA ALA A 3 -16.07 -13.89 7.02
C ALA A 3 -15.69 -14.55 5.68
N TYR A 4 -14.57 -14.14 5.08
CA TYR A 4 -14.08 -14.71 3.82
C TYR A 4 -13.52 -16.12 4.02
N SER A 5 -13.55 -16.92 2.95
CA SER A 5 -12.96 -18.26 2.89
C SER A 5 -11.61 -18.26 2.15
N PHE A 6 -10.81 -19.32 2.26
CA PHE A 6 -9.57 -19.43 1.46
C PHE A 6 -9.82 -19.45 -0.06
N GLN A 7 -11.01 -19.92 -0.48
CA GLN A 7 -11.43 -19.93 -1.89
C GLN A 7 -11.91 -18.55 -2.37
N ASP A 8 -12.27 -17.70 -1.41
CA ASP A 8 -12.74 -16.32 -1.58
C ASP A 8 -11.51 -15.42 -1.74
N PHE A 9 -10.63 -15.45 -0.74
CA PHE A 9 -9.39 -14.71 -0.73
C PHE A 9 -8.20 -15.59 -0.29
N ASN A 10 -7.12 -15.52 -1.06
CA ASN A 10 -5.78 -15.82 -0.53
C ASN A 10 -4.73 -14.97 -1.22
N GLY A 11 -3.78 -14.47 -0.43
CA GLY A 11 -2.71 -13.59 -0.90
C GLY A 11 -1.34 -14.09 -0.46
N ARG A 12 -0.33 -13.80 -1.27
CA ARG A 12 1.09 -13.95 -0.91
C ARG A 12 1.89 -12.83 -1.55
N TYR A 13 3.00 -12.47 -0.94
CA TYR A 13 3.89 -11.48 -1.50
C TYR A 13 5.36 -11.83 -1.29
N LYS A 14 6.22 -11.21 -2.09
CA LYS A 14 7.68 -11.26 -1.95
C LYS A 14 8.25 -9.86 -2.14
N LEU A 15 9.36 -9.62 -1.44
CA LEU A 15 10.12 -8.38 -1.53
C LEU A 15 11.54 -8.67 -2.02
N SER A 16 12.10 -7.73 -2.76
CA SER A 16 13.53 -7.64 -3.07
C SER A 16 13.89 -6.16 -3.23
N TRP A 17 15.16 -5.81 -3.37
CA TRP A 17 15.57 -4.41 -3.46
C TRP A 17 16.86 -4.25 -4.27
N ASP A 18 17.06 -3.06 -4.81
CA ASP A 18 18.36 -2.53 -5.25
C ASP A 18 18.55 -1.11 -4.71
N GLU A 19 19.64 -0.43 -5.10
CA GLU A 19 19.94 0.92 -4.61
C GLU A 19 18.82 1.95 -4.87
N ASP A 20 17.99 1.75 -5.90
CA ASP A 20 16.98 2.72 -6.34
C ASP A 20 15.56 2.36 -5.89
N PHE A 21 15.24 1.07 -5.75
CA PHE A 21 13.87 0.59 -5.54
C PHE A 21 13.74 -0.53 -4.52
N LEU A 22 12.63 -0.50 -3.78
CA LEU A 22 12.04 -1.67 -3.16
C LEU A 22 11.09 -2.32 -4.18
N TYR A 23 11.33 -3.58 -4.51
CA TYR A 23 10.48 -4.36 -5.41
C TYR A 23 9.50 -5.20 -4.61
N LEU A 24 8.23 -5.16 -5.00
CA LEU A 24 7.15 -5.93 -4.38
C LEU A 24 6.42 -6.72 -5.47
N LEU A 25 6.34 -8.04 -5.27
CA LEU A 25 5.50 -8.94 -6.05
C LEU A 25 4.34 -9.40 -5.16
N VAL A 26 3.10 -9.09 -5.54
CA VAL A 26 1.89 -9.52 -4.82
C VAL A 26 1.07 -10.42 -5.73
N GLU A 27 0.61 -11.55 -5.21
CA GLU A 27 -0.35 -12.43 -5.86
C GLU A 27 -1.57 -12.57 -4.96
N ILE A 28 -2.74 -12.27 -5.52
CA ILE A 28 -4.03 -12.33 -4.83
C ILE A 28 -4.99 -13.15 -5.68
N THR A 29 -5.60 -14.15 -5.06
CA THR A 29 -6.77 -14.82 -5.62
C THR A 29 -7.99 -14.11 -5.08
N ASP A 30 -8.80 -13.58 -6.00
CA ASP A 30 -10.03 -12.86 -5.74
C ASP A 30 -11.00 -13.19 -6.88
N ASP A 31 -12.25 -13.48 -6.56
CA ASP A 31 -13.23 -13.86 -7.55
C ASP A 31 -13.93 -12.70 -8.26
N THR A 32 -13.88 -11.51 -7.68
CA THR A 32 -14.53 -10.32 -8.19
C THR A 32 -13.58 -9.15 -8.08
N LEU A 33 -13.15 -8.61 -9.23
CA LEU A 33 -12.43 -7.33 -9.25
C LEU A 33 -13.43 -6.19 -9.48
N TYR A 34 -13.58 -5.34 -8.49
CA TYR A 34 -14.51 -4.24 -8.43
C TYR A 34 -13.81 -2.89 -8.43
N ASP A 35 -14.14 -2.10 -9.46
CA ASP A 35 -13.69 -0.72 -9.67
C ASP A 35 -14.90 0.10 -10.10
N ALA A 36 -15.57 0.70 -9.12
CA ALA A 36 -16.75 1.53 -9.31
C ALA A 36 -16.41 3.04 -9.32
N ARG A 37 -15.25 3.42 -8.77
CA ARG A 37 -14.80 4.81 -8.62
C ARG A 37 -13.95 5.23 -9.81
N LYS A 38 -14.62 5.73 -10.85
CA LYS A 38 -13.95 6.31 -12.03
C LYS A 38 -13.08 7.54 -11.74
N GLU A 39 -13.31 8.22 -10.62
CA GLU A 39 -12.52 9.37 -10.18
C GLU A 39 -11.49 8.87 -9.15
N PRO A 40 -10.18 8.85 -9.48
CA PRO A 40 -9.18 8.16 -8.67
C PRO A 40 -8.98 8.76 -7.27
N LEU A 41 -9.38 10.03 -7.06
CA LEU A 41 -9.22 10.74 -5.78
C LEU A 41 -10.47 10.70 -4.90
N LYS A 42 -11.45 9.85 -5.22
CA LYS A 42 -12.74 9.83 -4.51
C LYS A 42 -13.08 8.44 -4.00
N LEU A 43 -12.96 8.27 -2.68
CA LEU A 43 -13.31 7.01 -1.99
C LEU A 43 -12.60 5.79 -2.61
N TRP A 44 -11.34 5.96 -3.03
CA TRP A 44 -10.59 4.92 -3.76
C TRP A 44 -10.32 3.67 -2.91
N TRP A 45 -10.32 3.82 -1.58
CA TRP A 45 -10.18 2.72 -0.63
C TRP A 45 -11.43 1.82 -0.54
N ASP A 46 -12.56 2.23 -1.12
CA ASP A 46 -13.78 1.40 -1.16
C ASP A 46 -13.72 0.36 -2.28
N ASP A 47 -12.88 0.55 -3.28
CA ASP A 47 -12.70 -0.39 -4.41
C ASP A 47 -11.50 -1.32 -4.15
N ASP A 48 -11.36 -2.34 -4.99
CA ASP A 48 -10.24 -3.27 -4.85
C ASP A 48 -8.91 -2.57 -5.13
N CYS A 49 -8.01 -2.68 -4.16
CA CYS A 49 -6.69 -2.11 -4.28
C CYS A 49 -5.70 -2.80 -3.34
N VAL A 50 -4.43 -2.71 -3.70
CA VAL A 50 -3.34 -3.08 -2.81
C VAL A 50 -2.92 -1.84 -2.05
N GLU A 51 -2.92 -1.90 -0.72
CA GLU A 51 -2.36 -0.85 0.13
C GLU A 51 -0.93 -1.19 0.53
N VAL A 52 0.03 -0.32 0.22
CA VAL A 52 1.44 -0.43 0.61
C VAL A 52 1.77 0.68 1.59
N PHE A 53 2.13 0.28 2.81
CA PHE A 53 2.52 1.20 3.87
C PHE A 53 4.04 1.24 4.00
N LEU A 54 4.61 2.45 4.00
CA LEU A 54 6.07 2.64 4.02
C LEU A 54 6.48 3.77 4.96
N ASP A 55 7.34 3.42 5.90
CA ASP A 55 8.08 4.33 6.77
C ASP A 55 9.58 4.16 6.44
N GLU A 56 10.16 5.18 5.82
CA GLU A 56 11.46 5.08 5.17
C GLU A 56 12.61 4.81 6.14
N ASP A 57 12.59 5.41 7.32
CA ASP A 57 13.63 5.30 8.33
C ASP A 57 13.25 4.40 9.51
N ASN A 58 12.04 3.81 9.46
CA ASN A 58 11.48 2.95 10.50
C ASN A 58 11.40 3.70 11.85
N SER A 59 11.03 4.98 11.80
CA SER A 59 10.86 5.85 12.97
C SER A 59 9.57 5.60 13.74
N GLY A 60 8.55 5.01 13.08
CA GLY A 60 7.21 4.83 13.62
C GLY A 60 6.44 6.16 13.72
N GLY A 61 5.41 6.19 14.57
CA GLY A 61 4.66 7.40 14.88
C GLY A 61 3.53 7.76 13.91
N LEU A 62 2.82 8.84 14.25
CA LEU A 62 1.65 9.31 13.51
C LEU A 62 2.05 9.90 12.15
N HIS A 63 1.37 9.44 11.10
CA HIS A 63 1.63 9.88 9.72
C HIS A 63 0.39 10.27 8.92
N GLN A 64 -0.82 10.07 9.46
CA GLN A 64 -2.10 10.35 8.77
C GLN A 64 -2.17 11.64 7.94
N PHE A 65 -1.51 12.71 8.40
CA PHE A 65 -1.45 14.02 7.74
C PHE A 65 -0.02 14.58 7.80
N SER A 66 0.97 13.72 7.62
CA SER A 66 2.38 14.09 7.47
C SER A 66 3.03 13.15 6.46
N HIS A 67 4.22 13.51 5.98
CA HIS A 67 5.00 12.64 5.11
C HIS A 67 6.02 11.79 5.88
N ASN A 68 5.76 11.56 7.18
CA ASN A 68 6.61 10.71 8.03
C ASN A 68 6.59 9.24 7.55
N ALA A 69 5.44 8.80 7.07
CA ALA A 69 5.23 7.55 6.37
C ALA A 69 4.12 7.75 5.34
N PHE A 70 3.96 6.78 4.45
CA PHE A 70 2.95 6.80 3.40
C PHE A 70 2.05 5.57 3.49
N ALA A 71 0.79 5.74 3.07
CA ALA A 71 -0.24 4.71 2.95
C ALA A 71 -0.76 4.66 1.50
N TYR A 72 0.10 4.20 0.59
CA TYR A 72 -0.20 4.18 -0.83
C TYR A 72 -1.30 3.16 -1.14
N HIS A 73 -2.37 3.60 -1.79
CA HIS A 73 -3.39 2.73 -2.37
C HIS A 73 -3.13 2.59 -3.87
N ILE A 74 -2.72 1.40 -4.30
CA ILE A 74 -2.48 1.06 -5.70
C ILE A 74 -3.77 0.45 -6.26
N ALA A 75 -4.51 1.28 -6.98
CA ALA A 75 -5.79 0.93 -7.60
C ALA A 75 -5.62 -0.03 -8.78
N LEU A 76 -6.75 -0.61 -9.20
CA LEU A 76 -6.81 -1.52 -10.34
C LEU A 76 -6.29 -0.90 -11.65
N ASP A 77 -6.48 0.39 -11.86
CA ASP A 77 -5.99 1.12 -13.05
C ASP A 77 -4.51 1.55 -12.95
N GLY A 78 -3.84 1.26 -11.82
CA GLY A 78 -2.46 1.61 -11.55
C GLY A 78 -2.25 2.99 -10.93
N ASN A 79 -3.32 3.76 -10.68
CA ASN A 79 -3.19 4.99 -9.89
C ASN A 79 -2.77 4.66 -8.45
N VAL A 80 -1.93 5.53 -7.91
CA VAL A 80 -1.36 5.43 -6.57
C VAL A 80 -1.85 6.63 -5.79
N VAL A 81 -2.65 6.41 -4.75
CA VAL A 81 -3.34 7.48 -4.02
C VAL A 81 -2.98 7.43 -2.54
N ASP A 82 -2.76 8.59 -1.94
CA ASP A 82 -2.66 8.76 -0.49
C ASP A 82 -3.21 10.14 -0.08
N LEU A 83 -3.47 10.32 1.21
CA LEU A 83 -3.77 11.61 1.80
C LEU A 83 -2.49 12.37 2.08
N ALA A 84 -2.54 13.66 1.85
CA ALA A 84 -1.43 14.54 2.09
C ALA A 84 -1.61 15.39 3.37
N PRO A 85 -0.62 16.19 3.79
CA PRO A 85 -0.68 16.91 5.07
C PRO A 85 -1.83 17.91 5.23
N ASP A 86 -2.34 18.43 4.12
CA ASP A 86 -3.53 19.28 4.07
C ASP A 86 -4.85 18.50 4.03
N ARG A 87 -4.79 17.17 4.15
CA ARG A 87 -5.90 16.21 4.18
C ARG A 87 -6.61 16.04 2.84
N GLU A 88 -6.02 16.54 1.78
CA GLU A 88 -6.51 16.34 0.43
C GLU A 88 -5.84 15.11 -0.19
N PRO A 89 -6.59 14.32 -0.98
CA PRO A 89 -6.02 13.18 -1.69
C PRO A 89 -5.15 13.64 -2.87
N ARG A 90 -4.03 12.95 -3.09
CA ARG A 90 -3.10 13.22 -4.19
C ARG A 90 -2.70 11.94 -4.93
N LEU A 91 -2.31 12.11 -6.19
CA LEU A 91 -1.69 11.04 -6.98
C LEU A 91 -0.19 11.01 -6.73
N TYR A 92 0.33 9.82 -6.40
CA TYR A 92 1.76 9.54 -6.19
C TYR A 92 2.26 8.52 -7.22
N ASN A 93 1.76 8.59 -8.46
CA ASN A 93 2.09 7.64 -9.54
C ASN A 93 3.60 7.61 -9.87
N GLU A 94 4.34 8.66 -9.53
CA GLU A 94 5.80 8.72 -9.69
C GLU A 94 6.57 7.98 -8.58
N HIS A 95 5.91 7.62 -7.47
CA HIS A 95 6.53 6.91 -6.34
C HIS A 95 6.57 5.41 -6.60
N ILE A 96 5.53 4.87 -7.23
CA ILE A 96 5.36 3.43 -7.48
C ILE A 96 5.04 3.21 -8.95
N SER A 97 5.96 2.58 -9.68
CA SER A 97 5.65 2.01 -10.99
C SER A 97 5.08 0.62 -10.78
N SER A 98 3.87 0.36 -11.26
CA SER A 98 3.21 -0.93 -11.13
C SER A 98 2.77 -1.52 -12.47
N VAL A 99 2.82 -2.84 -12.57
CA VAL A 99 2.19 -3.62 -13.65
C VAL A 99 1.30 -4.66 -13.00
N ARG A 100 0.10 -4.82 -13.54
CA ARG A 100 -0.88 -5.79 -13.06
C ARG A 100 -1.32 -6.71 -14.19
N SER A 101 -1.39 -8.00 -13.90
CA SER A 101 -1.95 -9.01 -14.81
C SER A 101 -2.91 -9.94 -14.07
N THR A 102 -4.02 -10.30 -14.69
CA THR A 102 -5.01 -11.21 -14.12
C THR A 102 -5.21 -12.42 -15.03
N ILE A 103 -5.11 -13.62 -14.46
CA ILE A 103 -5.40 -14.89 -15.15
C ILE A 103 -6.45 -15.66 -14.32
N GLY A 104 -7.68 -15.68 -14.83
CA GLY A 104 -8.81 -16.22 -14.07
C GLY A 104 -9.06 -15.36 -12.82
N LYS A 105 -9.01 -15.97 -11.64
CA LYS A 105 -9.15 -15.31 -10.34
C LYS A 105 -7.82 -14.84 -9.73
N LEU A 106 -6.69 -15.21 -10.33
CA LEU A 106 -5.38 -14.84 -9.81
C LEU A 106 -4.94 -13.53 -10.44
N THR A 107 -4.75 -12.51 -9.62
CA THR A 107 -4.15 -11.24 -10.01
C THR A 107 -2.74 -11.12 -9.43
N THR A 108 -1.80 -10.69 -10.26
CA THR A 108 -0.41 -10.45 -9.91
C THR A 108 -0.10 -8.97 -10.10
N TRP A 109 0.47 -8.34 -9.09
CA TRP A 109 1.02 -6.99 -9.14
C TRP A 109 2.53 -7.06 -8.97
N GLU A 110 3.25 -6.43 -9.90
CA GLU A 110 4.68 -6.19 -9.85
C GLU A 110 4.89 -4.70 -9.64
N MET A 111 5.59 -4.32 -8.58
CA MET A 111 5.78 -2.92 -8.18
C MET A 111 7.26 -2.62 -7.97
N ALA A 112 7.70 -1.46 -8.45
CA ALA A 112 8.99 -0.86 -8.12
C ALA A 112 8.71 0.45 -7.37
N ILE A 113 9.16 0.52 -6.12
CA ILE A 113 8.77 1.55 -5.16
C ILE A 113 9.99 2.38 -4.76
N ARG A 114 9.91 3.70 -4.96
CA ARG A 114 10.89 4.67 -4.46
C ARG A 114 10.55 5.03 -3.02
N LEU A 115 11.58 5.20 -2.19
CA LEU A 115 11.40 5.64 -0.81
C LEU A 115 11.72 7.13 -0.68
N TYR A 116 10.91 7.86 0.08
CA TYR A 116 11.10 9.26 0.42
C TYR A 116 11.07 9.41 1.93
N ASN A 117 11.91 10.31 2.46
CA ASN A 117 11.95 10.58 3.89
C ASN A 117 10.90 11.62 4.32
N ASP A 118 10.86 11.90 5.62
CA ASP A 118 9.96 12.85 6.27
C ASP A 118 10.09 14.32 5.82
N GLN A 119 11.07 14.64 4.97
CA GLN A 119 11.25 15.95 4.36
C GLN A 119 10.53 16.09 3.02
N TYR A 120 9.84 15.05 2.56
CA TYR A 120 9.05 15.09 1.33
C TYR A 120 8.03 16.22 1.39
N LYS A 121 7.86 16.93 0.27
CA LYS A 121 6.86 17.98 0.12
C LYS A 121 6.12 17.85 -1.20
N ASP A 122 4.80 17.91 -1.14
CA ASP A 122 3.97 17.97 -2.34
C ASP A 122 4.32 19.20 -3.19
N ASP A 123 4.17 19.05 -4.50
CA ASP A 123 4.43 20.09 -5.50
C ASP A 123 5.88 20.65 -5.54
N GLU A 124 6.81 19.99 -4.84
CA GLU A 124 8.25 20.28 -4.90
C GLU A 124 9.04 19.11 -5.55
N ALA A 125 10.29 19.39 -5.92
CA ALA A 125 11.20 18.35 -6.39
C ALA A 125 11.77 17.58 -5.19
N ASN A 126 11.35 16.33 -5.04
CA ASN A 126 11.85 15.44 -4.01
C ASN A 126 12.87 14.46 -4.58
N ILE A 127 13.90 14.11 -3.79
CA ILE A 127 14.91 13.13 -4.18
C ILE A 127 14.65 11.85 -3.38
N PRO A 128 14.45 10.69 -4.04
CA PRO A 128 14.33 9.42 -3.35
C PRO A 128 15.57 9.10 -2.52
N VAL A 129 15.37 8.42 -1.39
CA VAL A 129 16.47 7.94 -0.57
C VAL A 129 17.01 6.63 -1.15
N PRO A 130 18.31 6.55 -1.47
CA PRO A 130 18.89 5.30 -1.95
C PRO A 130 18.89 4.23 -0.86
N LEU A 131 18.60 3.00 -1.27
CA LEU A 131 18.58 1.84 -0.40
C LEU A 131 19.98 1.23 -0.28
N LYS A 132 20.24 0.60 0.87
CA LYS A 132 21.51 -0.05 1.16
C LYS A 132 21.32 -1.18 2.14
N GLN A 133 22.27 -2.11 2.13
CA GLN A 133 22.33 -3.22 3.07
C GLN A 133 22.26 -2.71 4.52
N GLY A 134 21.48 -3.41 5.34
CA GLY A 134 21.25 -3.11 6.75
C GLY A 134 20.29 -1.95 7.01
N LYS A 135 19.79 -1.27 5.96
CA LYS A 135 18.73 -0.27 6.13
C LYS A 135 17.49 -0.95 6.72
N LYS A 136 16.87 -0.25 7.67
CA LYS A 136 15.57 -0.63 8.23
C LYS A 136 14.49 0.23 7.59
N VAL A 137 13.39 -0.39 7.22
CA VAL A 137 12.23 0.25 6.61
C VAL A 137 10.99 -0.30 7.30
N GLY A 138 10.13 0.57 7.79
CA GLY A 138 8.81 0.17 8.28
C GLY A 138 7.93 -0.18 7.09
N PHE A 139 7.32 -1.35 7.13
CA PHE A 139 6.52 -1.89 6.03
C PHE A 139 5.29 -2.62 6.52
N ALA A 140 4.18 -2.40 5.83
CA ALA A 140 3.03 -3.29 5.85
C ALA A 140 2.40 -3.34 4.45
N LEU A 141 1.65 -4.40 4.20
CA LEU A 141 0.85 -4.60 3.00
C LEU A 141 -0.58 -4.88 3.44
N ALA A 142 -1.56 -4.39 2.71
CA ALA A 142 -2.93 -4.87 2.83
C ALA A 142 -3.63 -4.98 1.47
N TYR A 143 -4.73 -5.69 1.45
CA TYR A 143 -5.65 -5.74 0.32
C TYR A 143 -7.03 -5.26 0.75
N CYS A 144 -7.59 -4.35 -0.06
CA CYS A 144 -8.98 -3.95 -0.02
C CYS A 144 -9.77 -4.84 -0.96
N ASP A 145 -10.87 -5.36 -0.45
CA ASP A 145 -11.72 -6.35 -1.11
C ASP A 145 -13.17 -5.89 -1.04
N ASN A 146 -13.84 -5.87 -2.20
CA ASN A 146 -15.23 -5.47 -2.35
C ASN A 146 -15.91 -6.18 -3.52
N ASP A 147 -16.93 -6.99 -3.25
CA ASP A 147 -17.66 -7.75 -4.28
C ASP A 147 -18.86 -7.01 -4.88
N GLY A 148 -18.90 -5.69 -4.74
CA GLY A 148 -19.94 -4.83 -5.34
C GLY A 148 -20.81 -4.06 -4.35
N SER A 149 -20.39 -3.96 -3.10
CA SER A 149 -21.06 -3.16 -2.09
C SER A 149 -20.64 -1.67 -2.16
N LYS A 150 -21.28 -0.84 -1.33
CA LYS A 150 -21.02 0.61 -1.33
C LYS A 150 -19.66 0.94 -0.74
N GLU A 151 -19.25 0.24 0.31
CA GLU A 151 -18.06 0.49 1.12
C GLU A 151 -17.21 -0.78 1.12
N ARG A 152 -15.90 -0.69 1.33
CA ARG A 152 -15.03 -1.87 1.37
C ARG A 152 -15.56 -2.96 2.32
N GLU A 153 -15.54 -4.22 1.87
CA GLU A 153 -16.09 -5.33 2.63
C GLU A 153 -15.04 -5.95 3.54
N ASN A 154 -13.85 -6.23 3.02
CA ASN A 154 -12.75 -6.80 3.78
C ASN A 154 -11.47 -5.98 3.65
N PHE A 155 -10.65 -6.04 4.70
CA PHE A 155 -9.33 -5.43 4.76
C PHE A 155 -8.35 -6.45 5.33
N ILE A 156 -7.50 -7.01 4.48
CA ILE A 156 -6.58 -8.10 4.84
C ILE A 156 -5.16 -7.59 4.87
N GLY A 157 -4.57 -7.46 6.06
CA GLY A 157 -3.21 -6.94 6.26
C GLY A 157 -2.14 -8.02 6.51
N SER A 158 -0.89 -7.69 6.19
CA SER A 158 0.29 -8.54 6.42
C SER A 158 0.82 -8.46 7.85
N VAL A 159 0.37 -7.47 8.63
CA VAL A 159 0.76 -7.24 10.02
C VAL A 159 -0.43 -7.45 10.95
N PHE A 160 -0.15 -7.96 12.16
CA PHE A 160 -1.19 -8.10 13.18
C PHE A 160 -1.43 -6.76 13.87
N VAL A 161 -2.65 -6.24 13.77
CA VAL A 161 -3.10 -5.06 14.51
C VAL A 161 -3.96 -5.51 15.69
N PRO A 162 -3.62 -5.19 16.96
CA PRO A 162 -4.44 -5.53 18.11
C PRO A 162 -5.69 -4.62 18.22
N GLY A 163 -6.68 -5.01 19.03
CA GLY A 163 -7.90 -4.22 19.29
C GLY A 163 -9.00 -4.39 18.25
N GLU A 164 -10.13 -3.69 18.42
CA GLU A 164 -11.28 -3.78 17.49
C GLU A 164 -11.04 -2.97 16.22
N ASP A 165 -10.41 -1.80 16.34
CA ASP A 165 -10.08 -0.95 15.20
C ASP A 165 -8.78 -1.45 14.54
N LYS A 166 -8.94 -2.17 13.43
CA LYS A 166 -7.83 -2.70 12.64
C LYS A 166 -7.33 -1.72 11.58
N ASN A 167 -8.08 -0.64 11.29
CA ASN A 167 -7.81 0.28 10.19
C ASN A 167 -6.83 1.38 10.61
N GLN A 168 -5.69 0.97 11.17
CA GLN A 168 -4.71 1.87 11.78
C GLN A 168 -3.49 2.16 10.89
N GLY A 169 -3.30 1.38 9.81
CA GLY A 169 -2.11 1.46 8.96
C GLY A 169 -1.90 2.85 8.36
N TRP A 170 -2.99 3.50 7.94
CA TRP A 170 -2.97 4.86 7.40
C TRP A 170 -2.83 5.96 8.47
N ILE A 171 -2.75 5.62 9.75
CA ILE A 171 -2.71 6.58 10.86
C ILE A 171 -1.35 6.57 11.55
N ASN A 172 -0.86 5.38 11.94
CA ASN A 172 0.32 5.24 12.78
C ASN A 172 1.26 4.14 12.25
N ALA A 173 2.51 4.51 11.99
CA ALA A 173 3.56 3.65 11.48
C ALA A 173 4.16 2.72 12.57
N ASP A 174 3.85 2.94 13.85
CA ASP A 174 4.27 2.05 14.95
C ASP A 174 3.81 0.60 14.77
N ILE A 175 2.75 0.38 13.99
CA ILE A 175 2.20 -0.97 13.74
C ILE A 175 2.88 -1.69 12.57
N PHE A 176 3.75 -1.00 11.83
CA PHE A 176 4.42 -1.58 10.68
C PHE A 176 5.45 -2.62 11.15
N GLY A 177 5.65 -3.65 10.33
CA GLY A 177 6.77 -4.55 10.51
C GLY A 177 8.07 -3.86 10.10
N THR A 178 9.22 -4.39 10.55
CA THR A 178 10.52 -3.88 10.10
C THR A 178 11.10 -4.81 9.03
N LEU A 179 11.31 -4.27 7.82
CA LEU A 179 12.20 -4.87 6.84
C LEU A 179 13.64 -4.54 7.21
N VAL A 180 14.53 -5.52 7.09
CA VAL A 180 15.98 -5.33 7.11
C VAL A 180 16.51 -5.72 5.74
N LEU A 181 17.12 -4.77 5.03
CA LEU A 181 17.60 -5.02 3.66
C LEU A 181 18.89 -5.85 3.70
N GLU A 182 18.84 -7.09 3.22
CA GLU A 182 19.99 -8.01 3.16
C GLU A 182 20.63 -8.07 1.77
N GLU A 183 21.84 -8.60 1.67
CA GLU A 183 22.56 -8.84 0.39
C GLU A 183 21.90 -9.89 -0.51
#